data_AF-A0A9Q1H3L4-F1
#
_entry.id   AF-A0A9Q1H3L4-F1
#
_cell.length_a   1.000
_cell.length_b   1.000
_cell.length_c   1.000
_cell.angle_alpha   90.00
_cell.angle_beta   90.00
_cell.angle_gamma   90.00
#
_symmetry.space_group_name_H-M   'P 1'
#
loop_
_entity.id
_entity.type
_entity.pdbx_description
1 polymer ?
#
loop_
_entity_poly.entity_id
_entity_poly.type
_entity_poly.pdbx_seq_one_letter_code
_entity_poly.pdbx_strand_id
1 'polypeptide(L)'
;MSASDIEHKAAIAEKLFRQHDVEGKGELSAVQLQTLHEAIRMGGISLAQVKASMEYCCLLGDCCELSELFDVLQEMDRRYFLLQDLRWEFALLDREQRDVISEAEARFLFEVVHGSLFSLRRWEKFIKSRPVPGTGVSFAEIEVDLCNIPSREAIALEQLEEQREREERERMYRERKIAEELRRREFEEEKKRLEEEKKQKEKEEKERKTEEEERLKQEKEEEQRKLEEEEKGKLEAQEREEKERREKEMAEKEAERLRELEIIEVQQALEAQRELERKAIALKEEERKEEEKNKNAEEEAARAAALEKEAEEEALKAKEALKQAKNAEERRAAEEAEKAAKERAKRERNERIRKELKVAIKKKDRELIKKCVNEFKAAKLADTEGDLKKAETILKRFKARDDLVKAMEIRTLESLEKAIDVVKKNGFEPYMPQEMAAANKMLLSLKRLKRLRDEILNLKQSTVAEIRSYSKPPPQVHKVMTATYMLLGNKESELKDWKKMQALIGKTGKDGLKRRVMEKDPNQIKLETAKKVKSILSEFDLEQVRDVSAGAAVFFAWSSATEEDVIEREKQKAEGITPSEIKGGHKTIKTEITSGSLTITI
;
A
#
# COMPACT_ATOMS: atom_id res chain seq x y z
N MET A 1 23.29 -29.61 -37.02
CA MET A 1 23.92 -29.21 -38.31
C MET A 1 25.15 -30.08 -38.51
N SER A 2 25.39 -30.58 -39.71
CA SER A 2 26.61 -31.35 -39.98
C SER A 2 27.83 -30.41 -40.05
N ALA A 3 29.04 -30.90 -39.76
CA ALA A 3 30.26 -30.08 -39.83
C ALA A 3 30.46 -29.47 -41.23
N SER A 4 30.06 -30.20 -42.28
CA SER A 4 30.07 -29.75 -43.67
C SER A 4 29.17 -28.55 -43.93
N ASP A 5 28.03 -28.42 -43.22
CA ASP A 5 27.12 -27.28 -43.38
C ASP A 5 27.68 -26.00 -42.77
N ILE A 6 28.49 -26.13 -41.71
CA ILE A 6 29.12 -24.99 -41.02
C ILE A 6 30.23 -24.40 -41.88
N GLU A 7 31.08 -25.25 -42.46
CA GLU A 7 32.16 -24.81 -43.36
C GLU A 7 31.62 -24.13 -44.63
N HIS A 8 30.53 -24.68 -45.20
CA HIS A 8 29.90 -24.06 -46.37
C HIS A 8 29.32 -22.68 -46.06
N LYS A 9 28.66 -22.52 -44.91
CA LYS A 9 28.13 -21.22 -44.45
C LYS A 9 29.24 -20.21 -44.18
N ALA A 10 30.35 -20.63 -43.57
CA ALA A 10 31.50 -19.77 -43.31
C ALA A 10 32.12 -19.25 -44.62
N ALA A 11 32.28 -20.12 -45.63
CA ALA A 11 32.81 -19.72 -46.94
C ALA A 11 31.89 -18.72 -47.67
N ILE A 12 30.56 -18.87 -47.54
CA ILE A 12 29.60 -17.91 -48.11
C ILE A 12 29.69 -16.56 -47.38
N ALA A 13 29.74 -16.58 -46.04
CA ALA A 13 29.85 -15.38 -45.23
C ALA A 13 31.14 -14.60 -45.56
N GLU A 14 32.28 -15.28 -45.68
CA GLU A 14 33.55 -14.67 -46.07
C GLU A 14 33.49 -14.05 -47.47
N LYS A 15 32.87 -14.74 -48.43
CA LYS A 15 32.69 -14.19 -49.79
C LYS A 15 31.80 -12.95 -49.77
N LEU A 16 30.69 -12.97 -49.03
CA LEU A 16 29.78 -11.82 -48.91
C LEU A 16 30.46 -10.63 -48.22
N PHE A 17 31.23 -10.89 -47.16
CA PHE A 17 32.00 -9.88 -46.44
C PHE A 17 32.98 -9.17 -47.38
N ARG A 18 33.82 -9.95 -48.09
CA ARG A 18 34.82 -9.40 -49.02
C ARG A 18 34.21 -8.62 -50.19
N GLN A 19 32.98 -8.95 -50.60
CA GLN A 19 32.28 -8.19 -51.65
C GLN A 19 31.88 -6.78 -51.20
N HIS A 20 31.67 -6.57 -49.89
CA HIS A 20 31.20 -5.31 -49.33
C HIS A 20 32.28 -4.55 -48.57
N ASP A 21 33.43 -5.17 -48.25
CA ASP A 21 34.64 -4.50 -47.77
C ASP A 21 35.37 -3.81 -48.94
N VAL A 22 34.74 -2.76 -49.46
CA VAL A 22 35.25 -1.96 -50.59
C VAL A 22 36.57 -1.26 -50.23
N GLU A 23 36.81 -1.00 -48.95
CA GLU A 23 38.01 -0.31 -48.47
C GLU A 23 39.19 -1.26 -48.21
N GLY A 24 38.94 -2.57 -48.18
CA GLY A 24 39.95 -3.60 -47.95
C GLY A 24 40.57 -3.53 -46.55
N LYS A 25 39.82 -3.01 -45.57
CA LYS A 25 40.30 -2.81 -44.20
C LYS A 25 40.16 -4.06 -43.34
N GLY A 26 39.43 -5.08 -43.81
CA GLY A 26 39.08 -6.26 -43.03
C GLY A 26 37.88 -6.05 -42.10
N GLU A 27 37.15 -4.94 -42.27
CA GLU A 27 36.03 -4.52 -41.42
C GLU A 27 34.95 -3.86 -42.29
N LEU A 28 33.67 -4.01 -41.91
CA LEU A 28 32.55 -3.33 -42.56
C LEU A 28 32.05 -2.17 -41.72
N SER A 29 31.93 -1.00 -42.35
CA SER A 29 31.23 0.16 -41.79
C SER A 29 29.70 -0.05 -41.78
N ALA A 30 28.99 0.74 -40.97
CA ALA A 30 27.52 0.72 -40.92
C ALA A 30 26.86 0.92 -42.32
N VAL A 31 27.46 1.73 -43.19
CA VAL A 31 26.93 1.97 -44.55
C VAL A 31 27.11 0.73 -45.43
N GLN A 32 28.28 0.08 -45.37
CA GLN A 32 28.54 -1.15 -46.11
C GLN A 32 27.65 -2.31 -45.63
N LEU A 33 27.44 -2.42 -44.32
CA LEU A 33 26.50 -3.39 -43.74
C LEU A 33 25.05 -3.11 -44.16
N GLN A 34 24.64 -1.84 -44.23
CA GLN A 34 23.31 -1.49 -44.72
C GLN A 34 23.13 -1.95 -46.17
N THR A 35 24.09 -1.65 -47.04
CA THR A 35 24.06 -2.09 -48.45
C THR A 35 24.03 -3.61 -48.57
N LEU A 36 24.83 -4.30 -47.76
CA LEU A 36 24.83 -5.77 -47.70
C LEU A 36 23.46 -6.31 -47.30
N HIS A 37 22.85 -5.75 -46.24
CA HIS A 37 21.54 -6.18 -45.76
C HIS A 37 20.42 -5.88 -46.77
N GLU A 38 20.43 -4.73 -47.43
CA GLU A 38 19.50 -4.37 -48.52
C GLU A 38 19.58 -5.36 -49.70
N ALA A 39 20.76 -5.93 -49.97
CA ALA A 39 20.90 -6.97 -51.00
C ALA A 39 20.26 -8.31 -50.58
N ILE A 40 20.09 -8.56 -49.28
CA ILE A 40 19.48 -9.78 -48.72
C ILE A 40 17.98 -9.60 -48.47
N ARG A 41 17.56 -8.41 -48.01
CA ARG A 41 16.19 -8.08 -47.61
C ARG A 41 15.68 -6.88 -48.39
N MET A 42 14.55 -7.05 -49.07
CA MET A 42 13.91 -5.95 -49.79
C MET A 42 13.56 -4.81 -48.82
N GLY A 43 14.04 -3.60 -49.14
CA GLY A 43 13.80 -2.37 -48.39
C GLY A 43 14.78 -2.11 -47.24
N GLY A 44 15.57 -3.10 -46.82
CA GLY A 44 16.56 -2.98 -45.74
C GLY A 44 16.00 -2.43 -44.42
N ILE A 45 16.90 -1.94 -43.58
CA ILE A 45 16.59 -1.17 -42.36
C ILE A 45 17.34 0.17 -42.40
N SER A 46 16.91 1.15 -41.60
CA SER A 46 17.56 2.46 -41.55
C SER A 46 18.99 2.37 -41.02
N LEU A 47 19.86 3.32 -41.40
CA LEU A 47 21.23 3.38 -40.91
C LEU A 47 21.31 3.46 -39.38
N ALA A 48 20.32 4.09 -38.74
CA ALA A 48 20.21 4.14 -37.28
C ALA A 48 20.02 2.75 -36.67
N GLN A 49 19.22 1.89 -37.31
CA GLN A 49 19.02 0.51 -36.89
C GLN A 49 20.25 -0.36 -37.15
N VAL A 50 20.97 -0.12 -38.25
CA VAL A 50 22.25 -0.81 -38.51
C VAL A 50 23.26 -0.47 -37.41
N LYS A 51 23.43 0.82 -37.09
CA LYS A 51 24.30 1.25 -35.98
C LYS A 51 23.90 0.63 -34.65
N ALA A 52 22.61 0.62 -34.32
CA ALA A 52 22.12 -0.01 -33.09
C ALA A 52 22.34 -1.54 -33.07
N SER A 53 22.32 -2.20 -34.24
CA SER A 53 22.67 -3.62 -34.35
C SER A 53 24.17 -3.85 -34.10
N MET A 54 25.01 -2.96 -34.64
CA MET A 54 26.47 -2.99 -34.43
C MET A 54 26.82 -2.71 -32.97
N GLU A 55 26.20 -1.72 -32.33
CA GLU A 55 26.38 -1.45 -30.89
C GLU A 55 25.98 -2.65 -30.02
N TYR A 56 25.04 -3.47 -30.49
CA TYR A 56 24.57 -4.65 -29.76
C TYR A 56 25.48 -5.87 -29.93
N CYS A 57 26.03 -6.08 -31.14
CA CYS A 57 26.76 -7.30 -31.50
C CYS A 57 28.28 -7.11 -31.64
N CYS A 58 28.75 -5.95 -32.10
CA CYS A 58 30.16 -5.69 -32.38
C CYS A 58 30.89 -5.18 -31.13
N LEU A 59 32.18 -5.51 -31.02
CA LEU A 59 33.02 -5.07 -29.91
C LEU A 59 33.32 -3.56 -29.95
N LEU A 60 33.58 -3.00 -31.13
CA LEU A 60 33.93 -1.58 -31.32
C LEU A 60 32.70 -0.69 -31.60
N GLY A 61 31.57 -1.30 -31.98
CA GLY A 61 30.28 -0.62 -32.21
C GLY A 61 30.19 0.24 -33.47
N ASP A 62 31.32 0.62 -34.08
CA ASP A 62 31.39 1.46 -35.28
C ASP A 62 31.89 0.70 -36.53
N CYS A 63 32.50 -0.47 -36.34
CA CYS A 63 32.89 -1.42 -37.39
C CYS A 63 32.43 -2.85 -37.06
N CYS A 64 32.39 -3.72 -38.07
CA CYS A 64 32.03 -5.13 -37.93
C CYS A 64 33.11 -6.00 -38.55
N GLU A 65 33.71 -6.87 -37.74
CA GLU A 65 34.67 -7.86 -38.20
C GLU A 65 33.98 -9.08 -38.80
N LEU A 66 34.71 -9.87 -39.61
CA LEU A 66 34.17 -11.07 -40.24
C LEU A 66 33.59 -12.08 -39.23
N SER A 67 34.19 -12.20 -38.04
CA SER A 67 33.70 -13.07 -36.97
C SER A 67 32.35 -12.63 -36.39
N GLU A 68 32.03 -11.34 -36.45
CA GLU A 68 30.81 -10.75 -35.88
C GLU A 68 29.68 -10.67 -36.92
N LEU A 69 30.01 -10.76 -38.21
CA LEU A 69 29.07 -10.54 -39.33
C LEU A 69 27.77 -11.33 -39.16
N PHE A 70 27.85 -12.59 -38.76
CA PHE A 70 26.65 -13.43 -38.66
C PHE A 70 25.72 -13.00 -37.52
N ASP A 71 26.28 -12.59 -36.39
CA ASP A 71 25.51 -12.13 -35.23
C ASP A 71 24.87 -10.78 -35.52
N VAL A 72 25.62 -9.86 -36.13
CA VAL A 72 25.10 -8.56 -36.58
C VAL A 72 23.98 -8.74 -37.59
N LEU A 73 24.13 -9.61 -38.59
CA LEU A 73 23.08 -9.86 -39.58
C LEU A 73 21.83 -10.49 -38.97
N GLN A 74 21.98 -11.39 -37.99
CA GLN A 74 20.83 -11.93 -37.26
C GLN A 74 20.09 -10.85 -36.48
N GLU A 75 20.81 -9.96 -35.80
CA GLU A 75 20.20 -8.85 -35.06
C GLU A 75 19.52 -7.86 -36.01
N MET A 76 20.13 -7.56 -37.16
CA MET A 76 19.53 -6.74 -38.21
C MET A 76 18.25 -7.38 -38.77
N ASP A 77 18.24 -8.70 -38.99
CA ASP A 77 17.05 -9.44 -39.42
C ASP A 77 15.95 -9.43 -38.36
N ARG A 78 16.30 -9.64 -37.09
CA ARG A 78 15.35 -9.52 -35.96
C ARG A 78 14.70 -8.14 -35.97
N ARG A 79 15.50 -7.07 -36.09
CA ARG A 79 14.99 -5.69 -36.17
C ARG A 79 14.15 -5.45 -37.41
N TYR A 80 14.55 -5.98 -38.57
CA TYR A 80 13.79 -5.86 -39.81
C TYR A 80 12.36 -6.39 -39.66
N PHE A 81 12.19 -7.60 -39.13
CA PHE A 81 10.85 -8.18 -38.94
C PHE A 81 10.04 -7.42 -37.89
N LEU A 82 10.66 -7.05 -36.77
CA LEU A 82 9.98 -6.21 -35.76
C LEU A 82 9.51 -4.88 -36.35
N LEU A 83 10.34 -4.21 -37.15
CA LEU A 83 9.99 -2.94 -37.76
C LEU A 83 8.80 -3.03 -38.71
N GLN A 84 8.66 -4.13 -39.45
CA GLN A 84 7.48 -4.33 -40.29
C GLN A 84 6.22 -4.30 -39.43
N ASP A 85 6.16 -5.11 -38.39
CA ASP A 85 5.01 -5.17 -37.48
C ASP A 85 4.76 -3.83 -36.78
N LEU A 86 5.82 -3.19 -36.28
CA LEU A 86 5.73 -1.90 -35.59
C LEU A 86 5.24 -0.77 -36.49
N ARG A 87 5.57 -0.78 -37.79
CA ARG A 87 5.04 0.19 -38.75
C ARG A 87 3.54 0.06 -38.93
N TRP A 88 3.01 -1.17 -38.95
CA TRP A 88 1.57 -1.39 -38.99
C TRP A 88 0.87 -0.87 -37.73
N GLU A 89 1.41 -1.16 -36.55
CA GLU A 89 0.87 -0.69 -35.28
C GLU A 89 0.93 0.84 -35.16
N PHE A 90 2.02 1.46 -35.60
CA PHE A 90 2.14 2.90 -35.64
C PHE A 90 1.10 3.53 -36.58
N ALA A 91 0.93 2.98 -37.79
CA ALA A 91 -0.07 3.47 -38.75
C ALA A 91 -1.51 3.31 -38.25
N LEU A 92 -1.78 2.34 -37.37
CA LEU A 92 -3.09 2.18 -36.73
C LEU A 92 -3.37 3.31 -35.72
N LEU A 93 -2.34 3.79 -35.03
CA LEU A 93 -2.42 4.92 -34.10
C LEU A 93 -2.45 6.26 -34.84
N ASP A 94 -1.68 6.42 -35.91
CA ASP A 94 -1.68 7.60 -36.77
C ASP A 94 -2.87 7.61 -37.75
N ARG A 95 -4.07 7.78 -37.20
CA ARG A 95 -5.32 7.81 -37.99
C ARG A 95 -5.36 8.92 -39.04
N GLU A 96 -4.58 9.98 -38.85
CA GLU A 96 -4.52 11.13 -39.75
C GLU A 96 -3.44 11.00 -40.82
N GLN A 97 -2.63 9.92 -40.80
CA GLN A 97 -1.54 9.66 -41.74
C GLN A 97 -0.55 10.83 -41.85
N ARG A 98 -0.25 11.46 -40.72
CA ARG A 98 0.70 12.59 -40.65
C ARG A 98 2.13 12.15 -40.32
N ASP A 99 2.36 10.85 -40.20
CA ASP A 99 3.59 10.21 -39.72
C ASP A 99 3.99 10.67 -38.30
N VAL A 100 2.99 11.03 -37.49
CA VAL A 100 3.17 11.48 -36.11
C VAL A 100 2.02 11.01 -35.23
N ILE A 101 2.34 10.53 -34.03
CA ILE A 101 1.37 10.17 -32.98
C ILE A 101 1.59 11.02 -31.73
N SER A 102 0.60 11.10 -30.83
CA SER A 102 0.78 11.82 -29.56
C SER A 102 1.79 11.12 -28.65
N GLU A 103 2.39 11.84 -27.69
CA GLU A 103 3.29 11.25 -26.70
C GLU A 103 2.61 10.14 -25.88
N ALA A 104 1.30 10.25 -25.63
CA ALA A 104 0.54 9.23 -24.93
C ALA A 104 0.36 7.95 -25.78
N GLU A 105 0.10 8.09 -27.07
CA GLU A 105 0.01 6.95 -28.01
C GLU A 105 1.37 6.29 -28.22
N ALA A 106 2.43 7.08 -28.34
CA ALA A 106 3.79 6.56 -28.40
C ALA A 106 4.14 5.79 -27.12
N ARG A 107 3.83 6.35 -25.94
CA ARG A 107 4.03 5.64 -24.67
C ARG A 107 3.29 4.30 -24.65
N PHE A 108 2.02 4.31 -25.07
CA PHE A 108 1.23 3.09 -25.15
C PHE A 108 1.88 2.05 -26.07
N LEU A 109 2.40 2.47 -27.24
CA LEU A 109 3.11 1.58 -28.15
C LEU A 109 4.37 0.96 -27.47
N PHE A 110 5.16 1.75 -26.75
CA PHE A 110 6.28 1.23 -25.95
C PHE A 110 5.83 0.22 -24.88
N GLU A 111 4.75 0.52 -24.15
CA GLU A 111 4.21 -0.38 -23.12
C GLU A 111 3.74 -1.71 -23.72
N VAL A 112 3.13 -1.69 -24.91
CA VAL A 112 2.70 -2.90 -25.62
C VAL A 112 3.90 -3.71 -26.12
N VAL A 113 4.89 -3.05 -26.73
CA VAL A 113 6.04 -3.72 -27.38
C VAL A 113 7.02 -4.26 -26.34
N HIS A 114 7.33 -3.49 -25.31
CA HIS A 114 8.25 -3.93 -24.25
C HIS A 114 7.55 -4.76 -23.17
N GLY A 115 6.23 -4.67 -23.05
CA GLY A 115 5.43 -5.44 -22.10
C GLY A 115 5.91 -5.25 -20.65
N SER A 116 6.18 -6.36 -19.95
CA SER A 116 6.71 -6.32 -18.58
C SER A 116 8.11 -5.71 -18.46
N LEU A 117 8.78 -5.48 -19.60
CA LEU A 117 10.14 -4.93 -19.67
C LEU A 117 10.14 -3.42 -19.93
N PHE A 118 8.96 -2.79 -20.02
CA PHE A 118 8.84 -1.35 -20.15
C PHE A 118 9.42 -0.63 -18.91
N SER A 119 10.34 0.32 -19.14
CA SER A 119 10.85 1.22 -18.10
C SER A 119 10.30 2.63 -18.29
N LEU A 120 9.54 3.11 -17.31
CA LEU A 120 9.05 4.48 -17.26
C LEU A 120 10.21 5.50 -17.26
N ARG A 121 11.33 5.17 -16.61
CA ARG A 121 12.50 6.04 -16.54
C ARG A 121 13.18 6.18 -17.91
N ARG A 122 13.28 5.10 -18.69
CA ARG A 122 13.78 5.17 -20.08
C ARG A 122 12.85 5.99 -20.97
N TRP A 123 11.55 5.80 -20.83
CA TRP A 123 10.54 6.62 -21.51
C TRP A 123 10.69 8.11 -21.16
N GLU A 124 10.82 8.45 -19.89
CA GLU A 124 11.05 9.84 -19.46
C GLU A 124 12.38 10.39 -19.97
N LYS A 125 13.44 9.58 -20.01
CA LYS A 125 14.73 9.96 -20.58
C LYS A 125 14.61 10.26 -22.07
N PHE A 126 13.89 9.40 -22.80
CA PHE A 126 13.56 9.62 -24.21
C PHE A 126 12.85 10.97 -24.38
N ILE A 127 11.74 11.21 -23.68
CA ILE A 127 10.97 12.46 -23.75
C ILE A 127 11.84 13.69 -23.44
N LYS A 128 12.68 13.62 -22.39
CA LYS A 128 13.60 14.72 -22.04
C LYS A 128 14.70 14.96 -23.06
N SER A 129 15.10 13.93 -23.82
CA SER A 129 16.12 14.03 -24.86
C SER A 129 15.58 14.57 -26.19
N ARG A 130 14.25 14.67 -26.33
CA ARG A 130 13.63 15.18 -27.55
C ARG A 130 13.93 16.67 -27.72
N PRO A 131 14.23 17.13 -28.96
CA PRO A 131 14.49 18.55 -29.24
C PRO A 131 13.30 19.46 -28.89
N VAL A 132 12.07 18.98 -29.06
CA VAL A 132 10.85 19.73 -28.79
C VAL A 132 9.88 18.86 -27.97
N PRO A 133 9.87 18.98 -26.63
CA PRO A 133 8.91 18.28 -25.79
C PRO A 133 7.47 18.73 -26.08
N GLY A 134 6.51 17.80 -26.03
CA GLY A 134 5.09 18.09 -26.22
C GLY A 134 4.61 18.13 -27.67
N THR A 135 5.48 17.91 -28.66
CA THR A 135 5.07 17.71 -30.06
C THR A 135 4.79 16.24 -30.36
N GLY A 136 4.08 15.97 -31.46
CA GLY A 136 3.88 14.61 -31.96
C GLY A 136 5.22 13.87 -32.15
N VAL A 137 5.19 12.56 -31.97
CA VAL A 137 6.32 11.64 -32.06
C VAL A 137 6.25 10.94 -33.41
N SER A 138 7.27 11.10 -34.26
CA SER A 138 7.35 10.37 -35.52
C SER A 138 7.86 8.95 -35.34
N PHE A 139 7.55 8.04 -36.27
CA PHE A 139 8.06 6.66 -36.20
C PHE A 139 9.60 6.62 -36.25
N ALA A 140 10.20 7.47 -37.08
CA ALA A 140 11.65 7.58 -37.20
C ALA A 140 12.35 7.99 -35.89
N GLU A 141 11.68 8.74 -35.01
CA GLU A 141 12.22 9.09 -33.68
C GLU A 141 12.29 7.89 -32.74
N ILE A 142 11.36 6.94 -32.86
CA ILE A 142 11.19 5.86 -31.87
C ILE A 142 11.54 4.47 -32.40
N GLU A 143 11.79 4.31 -33.70
CA GLU A 143 11.97 2.99 -34.31
C GLU A 143 13.11 2.18 -33.65
N VAL A 144 14.21 2.85 -33.30
CA VAL A 144 15.38 2.22 -32.66
C VAL A 144 15.03 1.81 -31.23
N ASP A 145 14.42 2.70 -30.46
CA ASP A 145 14.07 2.46 -29.06
C ASP A 145 12.99 1.38 -28.90
N LEU A 146 12.04 1.28 -29.84
CA LEU A 146 11.05 0.21 -29.88
C LEU A 146 11.72 -1.16 -30.09
N CYS A 147 12.76 -1.23 -30.93
CA CYS A 147 13.50 -2.46 -31.20
C CYS A 147 14.50 -2.84 -30.08
N ASN A 148 14.94 -1.86 -29.28
CA ASN A 148 15.83 -2.02 -28.14
C ASN A 148 15.09 -2.55 -26.90
N ILE A 149 14.49 -3.73 -27.02
CA ILE A 149 13.77 -4.40 -25.92
C ILE A 149 14.75 -4.64 -24.75
N PRO A 150 14.53 -4.02 -23.58
CA PRO A 150 15.44 -4.15 -22.45
C PRO A 150 15.55 -5.61 -21.97
N SER A 151 16.75 -6.06 -21.58
CA SER A 151 16.89 -7.35 -20.91
C SER A 151 16.38 -7.27 -19.46
N ARG A 152 15.96 -8.41 -18.89
CA ARG A 152 15.58 -8.48 -17.47
C ARG A 152 16.69 -8.02 -16.54
N GLU A 153 17.93 -8.31 -16.87
CA GLU A 153 19.11 -7.89 -16.11
C GLU A 153 19.30 -6.37 -16.15
N ALA A 154 19.10 -5.74 -17.31
CA ALA A 154 19.21 -4.30 -17.44
C ALA A 154 18.15 -3.56 -16.60
N ILE A 155 16.93 -4.09 -16.52
CA ILE A 155 15.86 -3.54 -15.67
C ILE A 155 16.18 -3.75 -14.19
N ALA A 156 16.70 -4.92 -13.82
CA ALA A 156 17.09 -5.20 -12.44
C ALA A 156 18.21 -4.25 -11.97
N LEU A 157 19.19 -3.97 -12.84
CA LEU A 157 20.25 -3.01 -12.56
C LEU A 157 19.70 -1.58 -12.40
N GLU A 158 18.78 -1.18 -13.30
CA GLU A 158 18.13 0.13 -13.24
C GLU A 158 17.31 0.32 -11.95
N GLN A 159 16.60 -0.72 -11.50
CA GLN A 159 15.89 -0.72 -10.22
C GLN A 159 16.84 -0.62 -9.02
N LEU A 160 17.99 -1.29 -9.08
CA LEU A 160 19.01 -1.22 -8.04
C LEU A 160 19.65 0.17 -7.95
N GLU A 161 19.88 0.83 -9.09
CA GLU A 161 20.34 2.22 -9.13
C GLU A 161 19.29 3.18 -8.58
N GLU A 162 18.01 2.99 -8.92
CA GLU A 162 16.91 3.81 -8.37
C GLU A 162 16.82 3.69 -6.84
N GLN A 163 16.99 2.48 -6.31
CA GLN A 163 17.05 2.25 -4.86
C GLN A 163 18.22 3.02 -4.23
N ARG A 164 19.41 2.96 -4.82
CA ARG A 164 20.57 3.70 -4.33
C ARG A 164 20.36 5.21 -4.38
N GLU A 165 19.83 5.75 -5.48
CA GLU A 165 19.52 7.17 -5.58
C GLU A 165 18.48 7.61 -4.54
N ARG A 166 17.48 6.76 -4.24
CA ARG A 166 16.47 7.03 -3.22
C ARG A 166 17.10 7.06 -1.82
N GLU A 167 17.95 6.08 -1.51
CA GLU A 167 18.70 6.03 -0.25
C GLU A 167 19.63 7.24 -0.08
N GLU A 168 20.32 7.67 -1.15
CA GLU A 168 21.17 8.86 -1.15
C GLU A 168 20.35 10.14 -0.95
N ARG A 169 19.19 10.28 -1.60
CA ARG A 169 18.29 11.44 -1.39
C ARG A 169 17.79 11.49 0.04
N GLU A 170 17.42 10.35 0.63
CA GLU A 170 17.01 10.25 2.03
C GLU A 170 18.16 10.58 2.99
N ARG A 171 19.38 10.17 2.64
CA ARG A 171 20.58 10.51 3.41
C ARG A 171 20.85 12.03 3.35
N MET A 172 20.84 12.62 2.16
CA MET A 172 21.01 14.08 2.00
C MET A 172 19.91 14.87 2.72
N TYR A 173 18.67 14.40 2.68
CA TYR A 173 17.58 15.02 3.43
C TYR A 173 17.82 14.97 4.95
N ARG A 174 18.27 13.82 5.48
CA ARG A 174 18.65 13.67 6.90
C ARG A 174 19.82 14.58 7.29
N GLU A 175 20.87 14.61 6.48
CA GLU A 175 22.04 15.46 6.70
C GLU A 175 21.66 16.95 6.67
N ARG A 176 20.81 17.37 5.72
CA ARG A 176 20.29 18.74 5.64
C ARG A 176 19.47 19.12 6.88
N LYS A 177 18.62 18.20 7.37
CA LYS A 177 17.81 18.41 8.58
C LYS A 177 18.68 18.57 9.84
N ILE A 178 19.72 17.75 9.97
CA ILE A 178 20.69 17.86 11.07
C ILE A 178 21.45 19.18 10.98
N ALA A 179 21.92 19.57 9.79
CA ALA A 179 22.63 20.83 9.59
C ALA A 179 21.75 22.06 9.89
N GLU A 180 20.47 22.02 9.53
CA GLU A 180 19.51 23.08 9.84
C GLU A 180 19.24 23.18 11.34
N GLU A 181 19.11 22.05 12.04
CA GLU A 181 18.95 22.01 13.50
C GLU A 181 20.21 22.55 14.21
N LEU A 182 21.40 22.22 13.70
CA LEU A 182 22.67 22.73 14.23
C LEU A 182 22.75 24.26 14.11
N ARG A 183 22.45 24.81 12.92
CA ARG A 183 22.42 26.27 12.69
C ARG A 183 21.44 26.98 13.60
N ARG A 184 20.29 26.36 13.88
CA ARG A 184 19.31 26.92 14.81
C ARG A 184 19.85 27.00 16.23
N ARG A 185 20.57 25.98 16.70
CA ARG A 185 21.22 26.00 18.02
C ARG A 185 22.31 27.05 18.11
N GLU A 186 23.16 27.17 17.09
CA GLU A 186 24.20 28.21 17.02
C GLU A 186 23.60 29.61 17.09
N PHE A 187 22.52 29.86 16.34
CA PHE A 187 21.81 31.15 16.37
C PHE A 187 21.18 31.44 17.73
N GLU A 188 20.60 30.44 18.40
CA GLU A 188 20.03 30.58 19.75
C GLU A 188 21.12 30.87 20.81
N GLU A 189 22.31 30.27 20.68
CA GLU A 189 23.46 30.54 21.55
C GLU A 189 24.06 31.94 21.32
N GLU A 190 24.19 32.37 20.07
CA GLU A 190 24.66 33.71 19.72
C GLU A 190 23.70 34.79 20.23
N LYS A 191 22.39 34.56 20.10
CA LYS A 191 21.37 35.45 20.65
C LYS A 191 21.49 35.59 22.18
N LYS A 192 21.71 34.48 22.89
CA LYS A 192 21.93 34.51 24.35
C LYS A 192 23.16 35.32 24.73
N ARG A 193 24.27 35.17 24.00
CA ARG A 193 25.49 35.96 24.22
C ARG A 193 25.24 37.45 24.02
N LEU A 194 24.52 37.83 22.96
CA LEU A 194 24.15 39.23 22.70
C LEU A 194 23.23 39.79 23.79
N GLU A 195 22.27 39.01 24.29
CA GLU A 195 21.41 39.41 25.41
C GLU A 195 22.18 39.58 26.73
N GLU A 196 23.16 38.70 27.01
CA GLU A 196 24.05 38.83 28.17
C GLU A 196 24.96 40.06 28.06
N GLU A 197 25.55 40.30 26.90
CA GLU A 197 26.38 41.50 26.65
C GLU A 197 25.56 42.78 26.77
N LYS A 198 24.31 42.78 26.29
CA LYS A 198 23.40 43.91 26.44
C LYS A 198 23.03 44.17 27.90
N LYS A 199 22.76 43.12 28.69
CA LYS A 199 22.52 43.24 30.15
C LYS A 199 23.75 43.76 30.89
N GLN A 200 24.94 43.35 30.48
CA GLN A 200 26.21 43.84 31.04
C GLN A 200 26.37 45.34 30.76
N LYS A 201 26.17 45.76 29.51
CA LYS A 201 26.22 47.18 29.10
C LYS A 201 25.17 48.04 29.80
N GLU A 202 23.94 47.55 29.94
CA GLU A 202 22.89 48.25 30.69
C GLU A 202 23.21 48.39 32.18
N LYS A 203 23.93 47.43 32.77
CA LYS A 203 24.37 47.50 34.17
C LYS A 203 25.51 48.49 34.36
N GLU A 204 26.49 48.49 33.45
CA GLU A 204 27.58 49.48 33.40
C GLU A 204 27.07 50.89 33.10
N GLU A 205 26.06 51.02 32.24
CA GLU A 205 25.40 52.29 31.94
C GLU A 205 24.56 52.78 33.13
N LYS A 206 23.90 51.90 33.88
CA LYS A 206 23.22 52.26 35.14
C LYS A 206 24.19 52.69 36.24
N GLU A 207 25.36 52.05 36.35
CA GLU A 207 26.42 52.47 37.28
C GLU A 207 27.01 53.84 36.87
N ARG A 208 27.23 54.09 35.57
CA ARG A 208 27.63 55.43 35.08
C ARG A 208 26.53 56.48 35.27
N LYS A 209 25.26 56.12 35.04
CA LYS A 209 24.12 57.02 35.26
C LYS A 209 23.91 57.35 36.74
N THR A 210 24.19 56.43 37.66
CA THR A 210 24.12 56.73 39.11
C THR A 210 25.25 57.64 39.58
N GLU A 211 26.43 57.61 38.95
CA GLU A 211 27.51 58.58 39.18
C GLU A 211 27.27 59.95 38.49
N GLU A 212 26.51 59.98 37.38
CA GLU A 212 26.22 61.20 36.62
C GLU A 212 24.91 61.90 37.08
N GLU A 213 23.92 61.16 37.59
CA GLU A 213 22.68 61.66 38.21
C GLU A 213 22.92 62.49 39.48
N GLU A 214 24.05 62.30 40.16
CA GLU A 214 24.43 63.14 41.31
C GLU A 214 24.86 64.57 40.88
N ARG A 215 25.10 64.82 39.59
CA ARG A 215 25.51 66.14 39.06
C ARG A 215 24.47 66.88 38.22
N LEU A 216 23.37 66.24 37.80
CA LEU A 216 22.43 66.83 36.83
C LEU A 216 20.94 66.71 37.20
N LYS A 217 20.65 66.60 38.49
CA LYS A 217 19.29 66.54 39.04
C LYS A 217 18.71 67.93 39.30
N GLN A 218 18.42 68.69 38.25
CA GLN A 218 17.51 69.85 38.28
C GLN A 218 17.35 70.40 36.84
N GLU A 219 16.52 69.76 36.00
CA GLU A 219 15.73 70.48 34.96
C GLU A 219 14.85 69.62 34.02
N LYS A 220 14.90 68.27 34.01
CA LYS A 220 14.19 67.47 32.96
C LYS A 220 13.23 66.36 33.44
N GLU A 221 12.74 66.42 34.68
CA GLU A 221 12.10 65.25 35.32
C GLU A 221 10.57 65.09 35.05
N GLU A 222 9.90 66.04 34.39
CA GLU A 222 8.43 65.98 34.20
C GLU A 222 7.98 65.68 32.76
N GLU A 223 8.82 65.94 31.76
CA GLU A 223 8.48 65.69 30.33
C GLU A 223 8.91 64.28 29.88
N GLN A 224 9.99 63.75 30.47
CA GLN A 224 10.58 62.44 30.12
C GLN A 224 9.73 61.25 30.63
N ARG A 225 9.01 61.46 31.75
CA ARG A 225 8.19 60.42 32.40
C ARG A 225 6.95 60.02 31.61
N LYS A 226 6.38 60.92 30.81
CA LYS A 226 5.22 60.64 29.93
C LYS A 226 5.63 59.94 28.64
N LEU A 227 6.81 60.24 28.10
CA LEU A 227 7.37 59.57 26.92
C LEU A 227 7.85 58.15 27.25
N GLU A 228 8.43 57.93 28.43
CA GLU A 228 8.87 56.60 28.88
C GLU A 228 7.71 55.64 29.22
N GLU A 229 6.60 56.13 29.79
CA GLU A 229 5.40 55.31 30.00
C GLU A 229 4.70 54.95 28.67
N GLU A 230 4.68 55.86 27.70
CA GLU A 230 4.10 55.62 26.39
C GLU A 230 4.98 54.67 25.54
N GLU A 231 6.31 54.80 25.60
CA GLU A 231 7.23 53.83 24.99
C GLU A 231 7.16 52.45 25.64
N LYS A 232 7.10 52.38 26.96
CA LYS A 232 7.01 51.10 27.68
C LYS A 232 5.70 50.36 27.38
N GLY A 233 4.59 51.10 27.24
CA GLY A 233 3.32 50.54 26.79
C GLY A 233 3.35 50.03 25.35
N LYS A 234 4.05 50.73 24.43
CA LYS A 234 4.25 50.29 23.04
C LYS A 234 5.16 49.06 22.97
N LEU A 235 6.21 49.00 23.80
CA LEU A 235 7.14 47.87 23.86
C LEU A 235 6.46 46.61 24.40
N GLU A 236 5.69 46.70 25.49
CA GLU A 236 4.94 45.57 26.05
C GLU A 236 3.84 45.06 25.11
N ALA A 237 3.21 45.95 24.34
CA ALA A 237 2.25 45.58 23.31
C ALA A 237 2.92 44.82 22.15
N GLN A 238 4.07 45.31 21.67
CA GLN A 238 4.86 44.61 20.65
C GLN A 238 5.37 43.24 21.13
N GLU A 239 5.81 43.14 22.38
CA GLU A 239 6.31 41.88 22.95
C GLU A 239 5.21 40.81 23.08
N ARG A 240 3.98 41.22 23.44
CA ARG A 240 2.82 40.33 23.47
C ARG A 240 2.41 39.88 22.07
N GLU A 241 2.41 40.79 21.11
CA GLU A 241 2.07 40.49 19.72
C GLU A 241 3.11 39.54 19.08
N GLU A 242 4.39 39.77 19.36
CA GLU A 242 5.48 38.88 18.91
C GLU A 242 5.41 37.50 19.58
N LYS A 243 5.10 37.44 20.87
CA LYS A 243 4.88 36.17 21.59
C LYS A 243 3.70 35.38 21.01
N GLU A 244 2.57 36.04 20.77
CA GLU A 244 1.39 35.40 20.17
C GLU A 244 1.69 34.91 18.74
N ARG A 245 2.47 35.67 17.96
CA ARG A 245 2.93 35.28 16.63
C ARG A 245 3.83 34.04 16.68
N ARG A 246 4.79 33.99 17.63
CA ARG A 246 5.66 32.82 17.84
C ARG A 246 4.88 31.58 18.29
N GLU A 247 3.89 31.74 19.18
CA GLU A 247 3.01 30.63 19.61
C GLU A 247 2.15 30.11 18.45
N LYS A 248 1.61 31.00 17.60
CA LYS A 248 0.88 30.61 16.38
C LYS A 248 1.77 29.87 15.40
N GLU A 249 2.99 30.35 15.16
CA GLU A 249 3.94 29.72 14.25
C GLU A 249 4.37 28.33 14.75
N MET A 250 4.61 28.17 16.05
CA MET A 250 4.94 26.87 16.65
C MET A 250 3.76 25.88 16.55
N ALA A 251 2.54 26.34 16.81
CA ALA A 251 1.34 25.51 16.69
C ALA A 251 1.07 25.09 15.22
N GLU A 252 1.35 25.97 14.26
CA GLU A 252 1.24 25.66 12.84
C GLU A 252 2.30 24.63 12.40
N LYS A 253 3.56 24.79 12.80
CA LYS A 253 4.62 23.82 12.54
C LYS A 253 4.34 22.45 13.18
N GLU A 254 3.74 22.42 14.36
CA GLU A 254 3.33 21.17 15.01
C GLU A 254 2.19 20.48 14.25
N ALA A 255 1.19 21.26 13.80
CA ALA A 255 0.10 20.75 12.98
C ALA A 255 0.59 20.21 11.62
N GLU A 256 1.57 20.87 10.99
CA GLU A 256 2.20 20.41 9.76
C GLU A 256 2.95 19.09 9.96
N ARG A 257 3.77 18.99 11.01
CA ARG A 257 4.46 17.73 11.37
C ARG A 257 3.50 16.58 11.60
N LEU A 258 2.35 16.82 12.24
CA LEU A 258 1.32 15.79 12.44
C LEU A 258 0.72 15.30 11.12
N ARG A 259 0.55 16.19 10.12
CA ARG A 259 0.08 15.81 8.78
C ARG A 259 1.13 15.02 8.01
N GLU A 260 2.40 15.42 8.09
CA GLU A 260 3.50 14.66 7.48
C GLU A 260 3.58 13.24 8.04
N LEU A 261 3.45 13.10 9.37
CA LEU A 261 3.40 11.79 10.02
C LEU A 261 2.20 10.95 9.56
N GLU A 262 1.04 11.56 9.31
CA GLU A 262 -0.13 10.86 8.75
C GLU A 262 0.11 10.37 7.33
N ILE A 263 0.74 11.17 6.47
CA ILE A 263 1.11 10.77 5.11
C ILE A 263 2.08 9.58 5.16
N ILE A 264 3.08 9.63 6.04
CA ILE A 264 4.04 8.55 6.25
C ILE A 264 3.33 7.29 6.76
N GLU A 265 2.42 7.40 7.74
CA GLU A 265 1.67 6.25 8.27
C GLU A 265 0.78 5.61 7.18
N VAL A 266 0.14 6.42 6.32
CA VAL A 266 -0.65 5.91 5.19
C VAL A 266 0.24 5.23 4.14
N GLN A 267 1.40 5.80 3.81
CA GLN A 267 2.34 5.19 2.87
C GLN A 267 2.87 3.86 3.40
N GLN A 268 3.29 3.80 4.66
CA GLN A 268 3.73 2.58 5.32
C GLN A 268 2.61 1.53 5.37
N ALA A 269 1.36 1.93 5.61
CA ALA A 269 0.22 1.02 5.59
C ALA A 269 -0.04 0.43 4.19
N LEU A 270 0.12 1.24 3.14
CA LEU A 270 -0.03 0.79 1.74
C LEU A 270 1.08 -0.18 1.32
N GLU A 271 2.33 0.09 1.71
CA GLU A 271 3.45 -0.81 1.47
C GLU A 271 3.28 -2.13 2.21
N ALA A 272 2.89 -2.07 3.49
CA ALA A 272 2.58 -3.26 4.28
C ALA A 272 1.43 -4.08 3.66
N GLN A 273 0.42 -3.42 3.08
CA GLN A 273 -0.66 -4.11 2.36
C GLN A 273 -0.13 -4.85 1.13
N ARG A 274 0.73 -4.22 0.31
CA ARG A 274 1.33 -4.86 -0.87
C ARG A 274 2.22 -6.04 -0.48
N GLU A 275 2.98 -5.92 0.61
CA GLU A 275 3.81 -7.01 1.12
C GLU A 275 2.93 -8.19 1.61
N LEU A 276 1.83 -7.90 2.30
CA LEU A 276 0.86 -8.90 2.73
C LEU A 276 0.20 -9.62 1.54
N GLU A 277 -0.16 -8.89 0.49
CA GLU A 277 -0.70 -9.48 -0.74
C GLU A 277 0.31 -10.42 -1.41
N ARG A 278 1.59 -10.03 -1.48
CA ARG A 278 2.67 -10.90 -1.99
C ARG A 278 2.82 -12.17 -1.15
N LYS A 279 2.85 -12.04 0.18
CA LYS A 279 2.93 -13.19 1.10
C LYS A 279 1.72 -14.10 0.96
N ALA A 280 0.53 -13.55 0.78
CA ALA A 280 -0.70 -14.32 0.58
C ALA A 280 -0.71 -15.07 -0.75
N ILE A 281 -0.19 -14.47 -1.83
CA ILE A 281 -0.04 -15.14 -3.13
C ILE A 281 0.95 -16.31 -3.02
N ALA A 282 2.12 -16.06 -2.43
CA ALA A 282 3.13 -17.10 -2.22
C ALA A 282 2.58 -18.27 -1.38
N LEU A 283 1.88 -17.96 -0.29
CA LEU A 283 1.24 -18.95 0.56
C LEU A 283 0.16 -19.75 -0.19
N LYS A 284 -0.67 -19.10 -1.01
CA LYS A 284 -1.67 -19.81 -1.83
C LYS A 284 -1.02 -20.75 -2.85
N GLU A 285 0.13 -20.37 -3.40
CA GLU A 285 0.88 -21.22 -4.33
C GLU A 285 1.51 -22.43 -3.61
N GLU A 286 2.05 -22.24 -2.41
CA GLU A 286 2.51 -23.33 -1.55
C GLU A 286 1.37 -24.28 -1.16
N GLU A 287 0.23 -23.73 -0.73
CA GLU A 287 -0.97 -24.53 -0.41
C GLU A 287 -1.43 -25.34 -1.62
N ARG A 288 -1.45 -24.75 -2.83
CA ARG A 288 -1.80 -25.48 -4.07
C ARG A 288 -0.82 -26.61 -4.37
N LYS A 289 0.48 -26.39 -4.19
CA LYS A 289 1.53 -27.42 -4.38
C LYS A 289 1.43 -28.53 -3.33
N GLU A 290 1.07 -28.20 -2.09
CA GLU A 290 0.82 -29.20 -1.04
C GLU A 290 -0.47 -29.97 -1.28
N GLU A 291 -1.55 -29.34 -1.73
CA GLU A 291 -2.83 -29.97 -2.07
C GLU A 291 -2.67 -30.99 -3.22
N GLU A 292 -1.89 -30.64 -4.24
CA GLU A 292 -1.61 -31.52 -5.37
C GLU A 292 -0.84 -32.79 -4.97
N LYS A 293 0.09 -32.67 -4.01
CA LYS A 293 0.85 -33.82 -3.47
C LYS A 293 0.04 -34.73 -2.56
N ASN A 294 -1.16 -34.31 -2.11
CA ASN A 294 -1.83 -34.88 -0.94
C ASN A 294 -3.18 -35.56 -1.22
N LYS A 295 -3.56 -35.76 -2.50
CA LYS A 295 -4.80 -36.42 -2.94
C LYS A 295 -5.02 -37.83 -2.36
N ASN A 296 -3.96 -38.51 -1.92
CA ASN A 296 -4.01 -39.89 -1.43
C ASN A 296 -4.57 -40.07 0.00
N ALA A 297 -4.70 -39.00 0.80
CA ALA A 297 -4.98 -39.18 2.23
C ALA A 297 -6.44 -39.38 2.60
N GLU A 298 -7.40 -38.95 1.78
CA GLU A 298 -8.82 -39.25 2.03
C GLU A 298 -9.09 -40.76 1.85
N GLU A 299 -8.47 -41.37 0.84
CA GLU A 299 -8.52 -42.82 0.63
C GLU A 299 -7.80 -43.60 1.75
N GLU A 300 -6.70 -43.08 2.28
CA GLU A 300 -6.02 -43.69 3.44
C GLU A 300 -6.84 -43.60 4.73
N ALA A 301 -7.55 -42.49 4.96
CA ALA A 301 -8.43 -42.35 6.11
C ALA A 301 -9.66 -43.27 6.00
N ALA A 302 -10.24 -43.42 4.80
CA ALA A 302 -11.33 -44.36 4.57
C ALA A 302 -10.89 -45.82 4.77
N ARG A 303 -9.69 -46.18 4.31
CA ARG A 303 -9.10 -47.51 4.54
C ARG A 303 -8.87 -47.79 6.04
N ALA A 304 -8.36 -46.81 6.79
CA ALA A 304 -8.16 -46.97 8.23
C ALA A 304 -9.47 -47.09 9.02
N ALA A 305 -10.53 -46.37 8.61
CA ALA A 305 -11.85 -46.51 9.20
C ALA A 305 -12.48 -47.90 8.94
N ALA A 306 -12.18 -48.52 7.78
CA ALA A 306 -12.60 -49.88 7.47
C ALA A 306 -11.86 -50.92 8.34
N LEU A 307 -10.53 -50.77 8.47
CA LEU A 307 -9.70 -51.66 9.30
C LEU A 307 -10.05 -51.61 10.78
N GLU A 308 -10.43 -50.44 11.32
CA GLU A 308 -10.91 -50.35 12.70
C GLU A 308 -12.21 -51.12 12.90
N LYS A 309 -13.17 -51.03 11.97
CA LYS A 309 -14.42 -51.79 12.06
C LYS A 309 -14.16 -53.29 12.05
N GLU A 310 -13.28 -53.76 11.18
CA GLU A 310 -12.88 -55.18 11.14
C GLU A 310 -12.22 -55.63 12.44
N ALA A 311 -11.33 -54.80 13.02
CA ALA A 311 -10.66 -55.10 14.28
C ALA A 311 -11.61 -55.04 15.50
N GLU A 312 -12.61 -54.15 15.49
CA GLU A 312 -13.65 -54.10 16.53
C GLU A 312 -14.56 -55.35 16.46
N GLU A 313 -14.94 -55.79 15.26
CA GLU A 313 -15.70 -57.04 15.08
C GLU A 313 -14.90 -58.27 15.51
N GLU A 314 -13.60 -58.31 15.21
CA GLU A 314 -12.68 -59.36 15.67
C GLU A 314 -12.57 -59.39 17.21
N ALA A 315 -12.46 -58.22 17.84
CA ALA A 315 -12.45 -58.11 19.31
C ALA A 315 -13.77 -58.56 19.94
N LEU A 316 -14.90 -58.33 19.28
CA LEU A 316 -16.22 -58.75 19.75
C LEU A 316 -16.38 -60.29 19.65
N LYS A 317 -15.94 -60.88 18.53
CA LYS A 317 -15.89 -62.34 18.34
C LYS A 317 -14.94 -63.02 19.34
N ALA A 318 -13.77 -62.45 19.61
CA ALA A 318 -12.83 -62.97 20.61
C ALA A 318 -13.41 -62.92 22.04
N LYS A 319 -14.16 -61.86 22.37
CA LYS A 319 -14.87 -61.73 23.65
C LYS A 319 -16.01 -62.74 23.79
N GLU A 320 -16.72 -63.07 22.71
CA GLU A 320 -17.75 -64.10 22.70
C GLU A 320 -17.16 -65.51 22.82
N ALA A 321 -16.04 -65.78 22.15
CA ALA A 321 -15.29 -67.03 22.29
C ALA A 321 -14.82 -67.28 23.73
N LEU A 322 -14.36 -66.23 24.43
CA LEU A 322 -14.02 -66.31 25.86
C LEU A 322 -15.21 -66.67 26.75
N LYS A 323 -16.43 -66.22 26.40
CA LYS A 323 -17.67 -66.58 27.13
C LYS A 323 -18.12 -68.02 26.86
N GLN A 324 -17.77 -68.58 25.71
CA GLN A 324 -18.18 -69.92 25.29
C GLN A 324 -17.16 -71.02 25.64
N ALA A 325 -15.93 -70.65 26.04
CA ALA A 325 -14.89 -71.58 26.46
C ALA A 325 -15.32 -72.38 27.71
N LYS A 326 -15.24 -73.72 27.63
CA LYS A 326 -15.70 -74.62 28.70
C LYS A 326 -14.55 -75.22 29.51
N ASN A 327 -13.35 -75.30 28.92
CA ASN A 327 -12.17 -75.91 29.54
C ASN A 327 -11.10 -74.86 29.94
N ALA A 328 -10.22 -75.20 30.90
CA ALA A 328 -9.21 -74.28 31.42
C ALA A 328 -8.16 -73.84 30.39
N GLU A 329 -7.77 -74.74 29.47
CA GLU A 329 -6.87 -74.40 28.34
C GLU A 329 -7.55 -73.52 27.30
N GLU A 330 -8.81 -73.82 26.95
CA GLU A 330 -9.61 -72.99 26.02
C GLU A 330 -9.83 -71.58 26.56
N ARG A 331 -10.00 -71.45 27.89
CA ARG A 331 -10.17 -70.15 28.55
C ARG A 331 -8.90 -69.32 28.54
N ARG A 332 -7.72 -69.92 28.75
CA ARG A 332 -6.41 -69.23 28.63
C ARG A 332 -6.14 -68.78 27.19
N ALA A 333 -6.37 -69.65 26.21
CA ALA A 333 -6.20 -69.31 24.80
C ALA A 333 -7.17 -68.20 24.35
N ALA A 334 -8.44 -68.26 24.80
CA ALA A 334 -9.42 -67.22 24.51
C ALA A 334 -9.14 -65.89 25.23
N GLU A 335 -8.55 -65.91 26.43
CA GLU A 335 -8.15 -64.70 27.17
C GLU A 335 -6.95 -64.00 26.51
N GLU A 336 -5.98 -64.78 26.03
CA GLU A 336 -4.84 -64.25 25.28
C GLU A 336 -5.27 -63.71 23.91
N ALA A 337 -6.19 -64.39 23.22
CA ALA A 337 -6.80 -63.93 21.98
C ALA A 337 -7.68 -62.66 22.17
N GLU A 338 -8.47 -62.57 23.24
CA GLU A 338 -9.25 -61.37 23.57
C GLU A 338 -8.34 -60.18 23.87
N LYS A 339 -7.24 -60.41 24.61
CA LYS A 339 -6.26 -59.37 24.92
C LYS A 339 -5.53 -58.89 23.65
N ALA A 340 -5.13 -59.81 22.78
CA ALA A 340 -4.51 -59.49 21.49
C ALA A 340 -5.47 -58.73 20.56
N ALA A 341 -6.73 -59.16 20.46
CA ALA A 341 -7.75 -58.52 19.63
C ALA A 341 -8.13 -57.12 20.16
N LYS A 342 -8.24 -56.94 21.49
CA LYS A 342 -8.45 -55.62 22.11
C LYS A 342 -7.27 -54.67 21.85
N GLU A 343 -6.04 -55.14 21.95
CA GLU A 343 -4.86 -54.33 21.65
C GLU A 343 -4.76 -54.00 20.15
N ARG A 344 -5.16 -54.91 19.26
CA ARG A 344 -5.28 -54.64 17.81
C ARG A 344 -6.33 -53.57 17.53
N ALA A 345 -7.56 -53.74 18.04
CA ALA A 345 -8.63 -52.74 17.89
C ALA A 345 -8.24 -51.37 18.44
N LYS A 346 -7.50 -51.32 19.56
CA LYS A 346 -6.98 -50.07 20.13
C LYS A 346 -5.92 -49.41 19.23
N ARG A 347 -5.04 -50.19 18.59
CA ARG A 347 -4.05 -49.65 17.64
C ARG A 347 -4.72 -49.09 16.38
N GLU A 348 -5.63 -49.84 15.78
CA GLU A 348 -6.37 -49.41 14.58
C GLU A 348 -7.21 -48.16 14.87
N ARG A 349 -7.88 -48.09 16.03
CA ARG A 349 -8.59 -46.89 16.48
C ARG A 349 -7.68 -45.67 16.63
N ASN A 350 -6.49 -45.86 17.19
CA ASN A 350 -5.51 -44.77 17.32
C ASN A 350 -5.01 -44.30 15.95
N GLU A 351 -4.87 -45.22 14.99
CA GLU A 351 -4.48 -44.92 13.61
C GLU A 351 -5.59 -44.19 12.84
N ARG A 352 -6.86 -44.60 13.02
CA ARG A 352 -8.02 -43.86 12.49
C ARG A 352 -8.02 -42.42 12.99
N ILE A 353 -7.94 -42.21 14.30
CA ILE A 353 -7.99 -40.86 14.91
C ILE A 353 -6.88 -39.95 14.33
N ARG A 354 -5.69 -40.49 14.09
CA ARG A 354 -4.58 -39.75 13.45
C ARG A 354 -4.89 -39.40 11.99
N LYS A 355 -5.39 -40.34 11.20
CA LYS A 355 -5.72 -40.12 9.78
C LYS A 355 -6.93 -39.20 9.61
N GLU A 356 -7.94 -39.31 10.46
CA GLU A 356 -9.09 -38.40 10.51
C GLU A 356 -8.67 -36.98 10.89
N LEU A 357 -7.76 -36.81 11.87
CA LEU A 357 -7.21 -35.49 12.20
C LEU A 357 -6.48 -34.87 11.01
N LYS A 358 -5.69 -35.64 10.25
CA LYS A 358 -5.05 -35.17 9.03
C LYS A 358 -6.06 -34.75 7.96
N VAL A 359 -7.12 -35.52 7.75
CA VAL A 359 -8.20 -35.15 6.82
C VAL A 359 -8.93 -33.90 7.29
N ALA A 360 -9.17 -33.76 8.59
CA ALA A 360 -9.82 -32.57 9.13
C ALA A 360 -8.97 -31.30 8.96
N ILE A 361 -7.66 -31.41 9.20
CA ILE A 361 -6.69 -30.34 8.92
C ILE A 361 -6.73 -29.95 7.43
N LYS A 362 -6.83 -30.94 6.53
CA LYS A 362 -6.91 -30.72 5.07
C LYS A 362 -8.18 -29.99 4.64
N LYS A 363 -9.33 -30.42 5.16
CA LYS A 363 -10.63 -29.79 4.84
C LYS A 363 -10.74 -28.37 5.39
N LYS A 364 -9.82 -27.96 6.29
CA LYS A 364 -9.84 -26.67 7.01
C LYS A 364 -11.22 -26.41 7.64
N ASP A 365 -11.94 -27.46 8.01
CA ASP A 365 -13.27 -27.36 8.62
C ASP A 365 -13.11 -27.20 10.13
N ARG A 366 -13.52 -26.04 10.65
CA ARG A 366 -13.41 -25.68 12.06
C ARG A 366 -14.05 -26.72 12.98
N GLU A 367 -15.26 -27.15 12.69
CA GLU A 367 -16.01 -28.03 13.58
C GLU A 367 -15.45 -29.45 13.54
N LEU A 368 -15.05 -29.91 12.35
CA LEU A 368 -14.39 -31.20 12.17
C LEU A 368 -13.03 -31.23 12.88
N ILE A 369 -12.19 -30.21 12.73
CA ILE A 369 -10.89 -30.11 13.41
C ILE A 369 -11.10 -30.10 14.93
N LYS A 370 -12.07 -29.34 15.44
CA LYS A 370 -12.37 -29.28 16.87
C LYS A 370 -12.80 -30.66 17.41
N LYS A 371 -13.64 -31.39 16.66
CA LYS A 371 -14.03 -32.76 17.00
C LYS A 371 -12.83 -33.70 17.05
N CYS A 372 -12.02 -33.74 15.98
CA CYS A 372 -10.85 -34.62 15.90
C CYS A 372 -9.78 -34.28 16.96
N VAL A 373 -9.55 -33.00 17.28
CA VAL A 373 -8.64 -32.58 18.36
C VAL A 373 -9.14 -33.08 19.73
N ASN A 374 -10.45 -32.99 19.99
CA ASN A 374 -11.03 -33.49 21.24
C ASN A 374 -10.92 -35.01 21.34
N GLU A 375 -11.16 -35.75 20.25
CA GLU A 375 -11.00 -37.20 20.20
C GLU A 375 -9.53 -37.62 20.37
N PHE A 376 -8.59 -36.90 19.73
CA PHE A 376 -7.15 -37.12 19.88
C PHE A 376 -6.67 -36.92 21.33
N LYS A 377 -7.16 -35.86 21.99
CA LYS A 377 -6.87 -35.59 23.41
C LYS A 377 -7.51 -36.60 24.35
N ALA A 378 -8.76 -37.01 24.08
CA ALA A 378 -9.47 -38.02 24.86
C ALA A 378 -8.78 -39.40 24.78
N ALA A 379 -8.24 -39.74 23.61
CA ALA A 379 -7.46 -40.96 23.41
C ALA A 379 -6.03 -40.92 23.99
N LYS A 380 -5.58 -39.77 24.52
CA LYS A 380 -4.24 -39.55 25.11
C LYS A 380 -3.10 -39.97 24.17
N LEU A 381 -3.25 -39.71 22.88
CA LEU A 381 -2.25 -40.07 21.87
C LEU A 381 -1.04 -39.15 21.96
N ALA A 382 0.15 -39.71 21.76
CA ALA A 382 1.36 -38.93 21.59
C ALA A 382 1.35 -38.23 20.21
N ASP A 383 1.68 -36.94 20.19
CA ASP A 383 1.79 -36.12 18.99
C ASP A 383 3.15 -36.32 18.31
N THR A 384 3.37 -37.52 17.78
CA THR A 384 4.65 -37.91 17.15
C THR A 384 4.90 -37.20 15.82
N GLU A 385 3.85 -36.76 15.15
CA GLU A 385 3.90 -36.17 13.79
C GLU A 385 3.63 -34.65 13.78
N GLY A 386 3.29 -34.06 14.93
CA GLY A 386 3.01 -32.63 15.08
C GLY A 386 1.62 -32.20 14.56
N ASP A 387 0.75 -33.15 14.22
CA ASP A 387 -0.58 -32.90 13.68
C ASP A 387 -1.50 -32.23 14.70
N LEU A 388 -1.36 -32.56 16.00
CA LEU A 388 -2.14 -31.91 17.05
C LEU A 388 -1.77 -30.43 17.16
N LYS A 389 -0.47 -30.11 17.17
CA LYS A 389 0.00 -28.72 17.16
C LYS A 389 -0.47 -27.95 15.93
N LYS A 390 -0.41 -28.57 14.74
CA LYS A 390 -0.91 -27.97 13.49
C LYS A 390 -2.41 -27.67 13.57
N ALA A 391 -3.22 -28.63 14.02
CA ALA A 391 -4.66 -28.46 14.20
C ALA A 391 -4.99 -27.34 15.20
N GLU A 392 -4.29 -27.27 16.34
CA GLU A 392 -4.46 -26.21 17.34
C GLU A 392 -4.09 -24.83 16.79
N THR A 393 -3.02 -24.72 16.01
CA THR A 393 -2.63 -23.47 15.34
C THR A 393 -3.70 -23.02 14.35
N ILE A 394 -4.27 -23.95 13.57
CA ILE A 394 -5.38 -23.64 12.64
C ILE A 394 -6.63 -23.17 13.40
N LEU A 395 -6.97 -23.79 14.53
CA LEU A 395 -8.08 -23.34 15.37
C LEU A 395 -7.82 -21.95 15.98
N LYS A 396 -6.59 -21.67 16.42
CA LYS A 396 -6.19 -20.34 16.89
C LYS A 396 -6.31 -19.29 15.78
N ARG A 397 -5.92 -19.63 14.56
CA ARG A 397 -6.09 -18.78 13.37
C ARG A 397 -7.56 -18.47 13.09
N PHE A 398 -8.44 -19.47 13.12
CA PHE A 398 -9.89 -19.25 12.96
C PHE A 398 -10.45 -18.33 14.05
N LYS A 399 -10.05 -18.54 15.30
CA LYS A 399 -10.45 -17.67 16.40
C LYS A 399 -9.95 -16.23 16.22
N ALA A 400 -8.70 -16.04 15.83
CA ALA A 400 -8.14 -14.71 15.59
C ALA A 400 -8.87 -13.98 14.46
N ARG A 401 -9.26 -14.70 13.40
CA ARG A 401 -10.10 -14.16 12.32
C ARG A 401 -11.48 -13.73 12.84
N ASP A 402 -12.17 -14.59 13.59
CA ASP A 402 -13.47 -14.25 14.18
C ASP A 402 -13.39 -13.03 15.09
N ASP A 403 -12.36 -12.96 15.93
CA ASP A 403 -12.16 -11.86 16.89
C ASP A 403 -11.83 -10.55 16.15
N LEU A 404 -11.06 -10.62 15.05
CA LEU A 404 -10.81 -9.48 14.16
C LEU A 404 -12.09 -8.97 13.51
N VAL A 405 -12.90 -9.87 12.94
CA VAL A 405 -14.15 -9.48 12.29
C VAL A 405 -15.14 -8.89 13.31
N LYS A 406 -15.27 -9.47 14.51
CA LYS A 406 -16.07 -8.88 15.59
C LYS A 406 -15.55 -7.50 16.00
N ALA A 407 -14.24 -7.31 16.06
CA ALA A 407 -13.66 -6.01 16.37
C ALA A 407 -13.97 -4.97 15.27
N MET A 408 -13.99 -5.38 14.01
CA MET A 408 -14.42 -4.56 12.87
C MET A 408 -15.92 -4.23 12.91
N GLU A 409 -16.76 -5.09 13.48
CA GLU A 409 -18.19 -4.79 13.71
C GLU A 409 -18.39 -3.82 14.87
N ILE A 410 -17.65 -4.00 15.96
CA ILE A 410 -17.70 -3.13 17.14
C ILE A 410 -17.20 -1.70 16.79
N ARG A 411 -16.25 -1.58 15.85
CA ARG A 411 -15.69 -0.31 15.36
C ARG A 411 -15.15 0.61 16.45
N THR A 412 -14.58 0.03 17.51
CA THR A 412 -13.84 0.79 18.53
C THR A 412 -12.35 0.66 18.30
N LEU A 413 -11.62 1.76 18.51
CA LEU A 413 -10.17 1.81 18.34
C LEU A 413 -9.48 0.74 19.20
N GLU A 414 -9.87 0.62 20.47
CA GLU A 414 -9.28 -0.34 21.41
C GLU A 414 -9.53 -1.81 21.01
N SER A 415 -10.76 -2.17 20.61
CA SER A 415 -11.04 -3.56 20.20
C SER A 415 -10.29 -3.94 18.94
N LEU A 416 -10.21 -3.02 17.98
CA LEU A 416 -9.60 -3.24 16.68
C LEU A 416 -8.07 -3.35 16.78
N GLU A 417 -7.42 -2.47 17.55
CA GLU A 417 -5.98 -2.55 17.82
C GLU A 417 -5.60 -3.87 18.49
N LYS A 418 -6.35 -4.27 19.53
CA LYS A 418 -6.11 -5.54 20.22
C LYS A 418 -6.24 -6.74 19.29
N ALA A 419 -7.25 -6.76 18.42
CA ALA A 419 -7.44 -7.87 17.49
C ALA A 419 -6.34 -7.92 16.42
N ILE A 420 -5.96 -6.77 15.85
CA ILE A 420 -4.85 -6.66 14.89
C ILE A 420 -3.55 -7.14 15.53
N ASP A 421 -3.26 -6.73 16.76
CA ASP A 421 -2.05 -7.15 17.49
C ASP A 421 -2.01 -8.65 17.75
N VAL A 422 -3.16 -9.27 18.03
CA VAL A 422 -3.25 -10.73 18.20
C VAL A 422 -2.92 -11.43 16.88
N VAL A 423 -3.42 -10.95 15.74
CA VAL A 423 -3.09 -11.53 14.44
C VAL A 423 -1.59 -11.37 14.14
N LYS A 424 -1.03 -10.18 14.39
CA LYS A 424 0.39 -9.88 14.16
C LYS A 424 1.35 -10.69 15.03
N LYS A 425 1.10 -10.75 16.33
CA LYS A 425 1.96 -11.49 17.28
C LYS A 425 2.00 -12.99 16.99
N ASN A 426 0.96 -13.54 16.35
CA ASN A 426 0.90 -14.95 16.00
C ASN A 426 1.30 -15.24 14.54
N GLY A 427 1.69 -14.23 13.74
CA GLY A 427 2.09 -14.42 12.34
C GLY A 427 0.95 -14.87 11.43
N PHE A 428 -0.30 -14.49 11.76
CA PHE A 428 -1.49 -14.93 11.04
C PHE A 428 -1.89 -14.02 9.87
N GLU A 429 -1.20 -12.89 9.68
CA GLU A 429 -1.53 -11.89 8.65
C GLU A 429 -1.57 -12.46 7.22
N PRO A 430 -0.62 -13.32 6.79
CA PRO A 430 -0.64 -13.86 5.42
C PRO A 430 -1.88 -14.71 5.10
N TYR A 431 -2.55 -15.23 6.12
CA TYR A 431 -3.73 -16.11 5.96
C TYR A 431 -5.06 -15.34 5.89
N MET A 432 -5.05 -14.05 6.20
CA MET A 432 -6.24 -13.18 6.19
C MET A 432 -5.89 -11.77 5.67
N PRO A 433 -5.31 -11.66 4.46
CA PRO A 433 -4.80 -10.39 3.95
C PRO A 433 -5.91 -9.37 3.71
N GLN A 434 -7.09 -9.81 3.28
CA GLN A 434 -8.24 -8.95 2.99
C GLN A 434 -8.81 -8.36 4.29
N GLU A 435 -9.00 -9.19 5.30
CA GLU A 435 -9.47 -8.75 6.61
C GLU A 435 -8.45 -7.84 7.28
N MET A 436 -7.15 -8.12 7.17
CA MET A 436 -6.11 -7.26 7.71
C MET A 436 -6.04 -5.91 7.00
N ALA A 437 -6.15 -5.88 5.67
CA ALA A 437 -6.19 -4.62 4.92
C ALA A 437 -7.41 -3.78 5.32
N ALA A 438 -8.60 -4.39 5.39
CA ALA A 438 -9.82 -3.73 5.81
C ALA A 438 -9.75 -3.22 7.26
N ALA A 439 -9.21 -4.03 8.18
CA ALA A 439 -9.03 -3.68 9.58
C ALA A 439 -8.03 -2.53 9.76
N ASN A 440 -6.88 -2.54 9.06
CA ASN A 440 -5.90 -1.47 9.11
C ASN A 440 -6.47 -0.16 8.54
N LYS A 441 -7.18 -0.21 7.41
CA LYS A 441 -7.86 0.96 6.82
C LYS A 441 -8.88 1.55 7.80
N MET A 442 -9.68 0.69 8.44
CA MET A 442 -10.65 1.10 9.46
C MET A 442 -9.97 1.71 10.69
N LEU A 443 -8.85 1.14 11.14
CA LEU A 443 -8.08 1.67 12.26
C LEU A 443 -7.57 3.09 11.98
N LEU A 444 -7.02 3.33 10.79
CA LEU A 444 -6.58 4.66 10.36
C LEU A 444 -7.74 5.66 10.34
N SER A 445 -8.89 5.27 9.79
CA SER A 445 -10.10 6.11 9.80
C SER A 445 -10.52 6.49 11.23
N LEU A 446 -10.56 5.52 12.14
CA LEU A 446 -10.94 5.76 13.55
C LEU A 446 -9.93 6.65 14.28
N LYS A 447 -8.63 6.48 14.03
CA LYS A 447 -7.57 7.36 14.57
C LYS A 447 -7.73 8.79 14.07
N ARG A 448 -7.93 8.98 12.75
CA ARG A 448 -8.18 10.29 12.13
C ARG A 448 -9.40 10.97 12.73
N LEU A 449 -10.52 10.25 12.88
CA LEU A 449 -11.73 10.77 13.51
C LEU A 449 -11.52 11.17 14.97
N LYS A 450 -10.77 10.37 15.75
CA LYS A 450 -10.43 10.71 17.13
C LYS A 450 -9.60 12.00 17.21
N ARG A 451 -8.58 12.13 16.38
CA ARG A 451 -7.75 13.35 16.28
C ARG A 451 -8.58 14.59 15.97
N LEU A 452 -9.44 14.53 14.95
CA LEU A 452 -10.29 15.65 14.54
C LEU A 452 -11.29 16.05 15.62
N ARG A 453 -11.82 15.08 16.37
CA ARG A 453 -12.64 15.34 17.56
C ARG A 453 -11.85 16.10 18.64
N ASP A 454 -10.63 15.65 18.94
CA ASP A 454 -9.76 16.29 19.92
C ASP A 454 -9.37 17.72 19.49
N GLU A 455 -9.14 17.95 18.19
CA GLU A 455 -8.92 19.30 17.64
C GLU A 455 -10.13 20.22 17.83
N ILE A 456 -11.36 19.73 17.59
CA ILE A 456 -12.59 20.49 17.84
C ILE A 456 -12.79 20.79 19.33
N LEU A 457 -12.47 19.84 20.20
CA LEU A 457 -12.54 20.02 21.64
C LEU A 457 -11.60 21.15 22.10
N ASN A 458 -10.36 21.12 21.60
CA ASN A 458 -9.29 22.06 21.93
C ASN A 458 -9.38 23.40 21.21
N LEU A 459 -10.30 23.56 20.24
CA LEU A 459 -10.52 24.81 19.52
C LEU A 459 -10.75 25.98 20.49
N LYS A 460 -10.20 27.18 20.24
CA LYS A 460 -10.43 28.32 21.15
C LYS A 460 -11.91 28.72 21.14
N GLN A 461 -12.47 29.08 22.30
CA GLN A 461 -13.87 29.51 22.39
C GLN A 461 -14.13 30.79 21.59
N SER A 462 -13.12 31.66 21.46
CA SER A 462 -13.15 32.84 20.60
C SER A 462 -13.37 32.48 19.13
N THR A 463 -12.76 31.41 18.63
CA THR A 463 -12.96 30.92 17.26
C THR A 463 -14.39 30.43 17.02
N VAL A 464 -15.02 29.77 18.00
CA VAL A 464 -16.46 29.42 17.89
C VAL A 464 -17.33 30.68 17.92
N ALA A 465 -16.96 31.67 18.73
CA ALA A 465 -17.66 32.95 18.81
C ALA A 465 -17.54 33.74 17.50
N GLU A 466 -16.39 33.69 16.83
CA GLU A 466 -16.15 34.27 15.51
C GLU A 466 -17.14 33.70 14.47
N ILE A 467 -17.19 32.36 14.34
CA ILE A 467 -18.14 31.70 13.43
C ILE A 467 -19.57 32.12 13.74
N ARG A 468 -19.94 32.19 15.03
CA ARG A 468 -21.28 32.63 15.43
C ARG A 468 -21.54 34.10 15.09
N SER A 469 -20.53 34.96 15.13
CA SER A 469 -20.69 36.42 15.04
C SER A 469 -21.02 36.93 13.64
N TYR A 470 -20.84 36.13 12.59
CA TYR A 470 -21.13 36.57 11.23
C TYR A 470 -22.60 36.97 11.08
N SER A 471 -22.87 38.22 10.73
CA SER A 471 -24.23 38.67 10.40
C SER A 471 -24.70 38.10 9.06
N LYS A 472 -23.76 37.99 8.11
CA LYS A 472 -23.92 37.37 6.79
C LYS A 472 -22.73 36.44 6.56
N PRO A 473 -22.85 35.13 6.81
CA PRO A 473 -21.71 34.22 6.75
C PRO A 473 -21.21 34.09 5.30
N PRO A 474 -19.90 33.92 5.11
CA PRO A 474 -19.37 33.44 3.84
C PRO A 474 -20.04 32.11 3.44
N PRO A 475 -20.28 31.87 2.13
CA PRO A 475 -20.92 30.63 1.67
C PRO A 475 -20.25 29.36 2.19
N GLN A 476 -18.92 29.34 2.22
CA GLN A 476 -18.09 28.24 2.73
C GLN A 476 -18.45 27.93 4.18
N VAL A 477 -18.45 28.95 5.05
CA VAL A 477 -18.76 28.82 6.48
C VAL A 477 -20.19 28.31 6.67
N HIS A 478 -21.16 28.87 5.95
CA HIS A 478 -22.56 28.45 6.08
C HIS A 478 -22.75 26.98 5.65
N LYS A 479 -22.16 26.58 4.52
CA LYS A 479 -22.25 25.21 4.00
C LYS A 479 -21.58 24.20 4.92
N VAL A 480 -20.40 24.52 5.44
CA VAL A 480 -19.68 23.68 6.42
C VAL A 480 -20.47 23.49 7.70
N MET A 481 -21.02 24.57 8.25
CA MET A 481 -21.82 24.48 9.47
C MET A 481 -23.14 23.74 9.23
N THR A 482 -23.75 23.90 8.04
CA THR A 482 -24.91 23.11 7.61
C THR A 482 -24.57 21.62 7.61
N ALA A 483 -23.49 21.22 6.93
CA ALA A 483 -22.99 19.86 6.89
C ALA A 483 -22.75 19.28 8.29
N THR A 484 -22.05 20.02 9.14
CA THR A 484 -21.74 19.64 10.53
C THR A 484 -23.03 19.34 11.30
N TYR A 485 -24.01 20.26 11.29
CA TYR A 485 -25.25 20.05 12.04
C TYR A 485 -26.15 18.97 11.44
N MET A 486 -26.11 18.72 10.13
CA MET A 486 -26.79 17.58 9.52
C MET A 486 -26.24 16.25 10.06
N LEU A 487 -24.91 16.12 10.16
CA LEU A 487 -24.27 14.93 10.75
C LEU A 487 -24.62 14.79 12.24
N LEU A 488 -24.78 15.89 12.97
CA LEU A 488 -25.24 15.90 14.35
C LEU A 488 -26.74 15.60 14.52
N GLY A 489 -27.50 15.43 13.43
CA GLY A 489 -28.90 14.98 13.43
C GLY A 489 -29.96 16.08 13.26
N ASN A 490 -29.57 17.31 12.94
CA ASN A 490 -30.51 18.40 12.67
C ASN A 490 -31.13 18.27 11.27
N LYS A 491 -32.37 18.76 11.10
CA LYS A 491 -33.06 18.74 9.80
C LYS A 491 -32.53 19.86 8.90
N GLU A 492 -32.31 19.55 7.63
CA GLU A 492 -31.81 20.50 6.63
C GLU A 492 -32.67 21.78 6.52
N SER A 493 -33.99 21.66 6.68
CA SER A 493 -34.92 22.81 6.67
C SER A 493 -34.66 23.82 7.79
N GLU A 494 -34.14 23.38 8.93
CA GLU A 494 -33.82 24.23 10.09
C GLU A 494 -32.49 24.98 9.91
N LEU A 495 -31.64 24.49 8.99
CA LEU A 495 -30.27 24.96 8.76
C LEU A 495 -30.16 25.97 7.61
N LYS A 496 -31.24 26.19 6.85
CA LYS A 496 -31.26 27.19 5.76
C LYS A 496 -31.14 28.63 6.28
N ASP A 497 -31.72 28.90 7.45
CA ASP A 497 -31.69 30.23 8.06
C ASP A 497 -30.48 30.35 9.00
N TRP A 498 -29.55 31.24 8.65
CA TRP A 498 -28.36 31.45 9.43
C TRP A 498 -28.65 31.90 10.87
N LYS A 499 -29.71 32.68 11.13
CA LYS A 499 -30.04 33.08 12.51
C LYS A 499 -30.39 31.89 13.40
N LYS A 500 -31.07 30.89 12.84
CA LYS A 500 -31.36 29.63 13.54
C LYS A 500 -30.08 28.83 13.77
N MET A 501 -29.17 28.83 12.80
CA MET A 501 -27.86 28.18 12.95
C MET A 501 -27.00 28.86 14.01
N GLN A 502 -26.95 30.20 14.05
CA GLN A 502 -26.27 30.95 15.10
C GLN A 502 -26.79 30.60 16.50
N ALA A 503 -28.11 30.41 16.64
CA ALA A 503 -28.71 29.95 17.89
C ALA A 503 -28.23 28.55 18.29
N LEU A 504 -28.07 27.64 17.31
CA LEU A 504 -27.51 26.30 17.54
C LEU A 504 -26.01 26.35 17.92
N ILE A 505 -25.22 27.20 17.27
CA ILE A 505 -23.78 27.40 17.57
C ILE A 505 -23.62 28.00 18.97
N GLY A 506 -24.54 28.88 19.37
CA GLY A 506 -24.54 29.53 20.67
C GLY A 506 -24.97 28.67 21.85
N LYS A 507 -25.46 27.45 21.63
CA LYS A 507 -25.85 26.56 22.74
C LYS A 507 -24.62 26.13 23.55
N THR A 508 -24.80 25.97 24.85
CA THR A 508 -23.75 25.56 25.80
C THR A 508 -24.16 24.30 26.58
N GLY A 509 -23.25 23.72 27.34
CA GLY A 509 -23.52 22.52 28.15
C GLY A 509 -23.72 21.27 27.29
N LYS A 510 -24.78 20.49 27.56
CA LYS A 510 -25.09 19.23 26.85
C LYS A 510 -25.35 19.44 25.35
N ASP A 511 -25.96 20.57 25.01
CA ASP A 511 -26.28 20.91 23.63
C ASP A 511 -25.15 21.66 22.90
N GLY A 512 -24.02 21.89 23.57
CA GLY A 512 -22.90 22.63 23.01
C GLY A 512 -22.29 21.93 21.80
N LEU A 513 -21.96 22.70 20.76
CA LEU A 513 -21.45 22.20 19.48
C LEU A 513 -20.29 21.21 19.64
N LYS A 514 -19.24 21.59 20.39
CA LYS A 514 -18.07 20.73 20.63
C LYS A 514 -18.45 19.41 21.29
N ARG A 515 -19.30 19.46 22.33
CA ARG A 515 -19.73 18.27 23.06
C ARG A 515 -20.56 17.34 22.18
N ARG A 516 -21.47 17.90 21.38
CA ARG A 516 -22.25 17.12 20.40
C ARG A 516 -21.35 16.43 19.39
N VAL A 517 -20.26 17.06 18.93
CA VAL A 517 -19.27 16.44 18.05
C VAL A 517 -18.53 15.29 18.74
N MET A 518 -18.11 15.47 20.00
CA MET A 518 -17.42 14.43 20.77
C MET A 518 -18.31 13.21 21.04
N GLU A 519 -19.56 13.43 21.42
CA GLU A 519 -20.51 12.38 21.80
C GLU A 519 -21.18 11.73 20.57
N LYS A 520 -21.00 12.29 19.37
CA LYS A 520 -21.65 11.76 18.17
C LYS A 520 -21.01 10.44 17.74
N ASP A 521 -21.81 9.38 17.82
CA ASP A 521 -21.51 8.08 17.25
C ASP A 521 -21.76 8.08 15.72
N PRO A 522 -20.72 7.87 14.88
CA PRO A 522 -20.85 7.75 13.43
C PRO A 522 -21.75 6.58 13.02
N ASN A 523 -21.87 5.53 13.86
CA ASN A 523 -22.71 4.36 13.58
C ASN A 523 -24.20 4.70 13.48
N GLN A 524 -24.62 5.80 14.09
CA GLN A 524 -26.01 6.25 14.09
C GLN A 524 -26.36 7.18 12.90
N ILE A 525 -25.38 7.53 12.06
CA ILE A 525 -25.58 8.41 10.92
C ILE A 525 -26.08 7.59 9.72
N LYS A 526 -27.18 8.07 9.11
CA LYS A 526 -27.79 7.45 7.92
C LYS A 526 -26.94 7.74 6.68
N LEU A 527 -26.86 6.76 5.77
CA LEU A 527 -26.14 6.88 4.50
C LEU A 527 -26.59 8.09 3.67
N GLU A 528 -27.90 8.32 3.61
CA GLU A 528 -28.47 9.45 2.86
C GLU A 528 -28.02 10.81 3.40
N THR A 529 -27.86 10.93 4.72
CA THR A 529 -27.31 12.14 5.33
C THR A 529 -25.86 12.34 4.93
N ALA A 530 -25.04 11.28 5.00
CA ALA A 530 -23.63 11.33 4.62
C ALA A 530 -23.43 11.67 3.13
N LYS A 531 -24.20 11.07 2.23
CA LYS A 531 -24.16 11.38 0.78
C LYS A 531 -24.53 12.84 0.49
N LYS A 532 -25.55 13.37 1.16
CA LYS A 532 -25.94 14.78 1.02
C LYS A 532 -24.85 15.71 1.53
N VAL A 533 -24.27 15.40 2.68
CA VAL A 533 -23.18 16.19 3.24
C VAL A 533 -21.97 16.18 2.31
N LYS A 534 -21.59 15.02 1.77
CA LYS A 534 -20.54 14.91 0.75
C LYS A 534 -20.81 15.82 -0.45
N SER A 535 -22.05 15.85 -0.94
CA SER A 535 -22.44 16.76 -2.04
C SER A 535 -22.24 18.24 -1.66
N ILE A 536 -22.68 18.64 -0.46
CA ILE A 536 -22.51 20.01 0.06
C ILE A 536 -21.04 20.40 0.19
N LEU A 537 -20.19 19.50 0.70
CA LEU A 537 -18.77 19.80 0.97
C LEU A 537 -17.90 19.68 -0.28
N SER A 538 -18.31 18.89 -1.29
CA SER A 538 -17.56 18.73 -2.55
C SER A 538 -17.44 20.01 -3.38
N GLU A 539 -18.21 21.05 -3.05
CA GLU A 539 -18.09 22.39 -3.63
C GLU A 539 -16.79 23.11 -3.23
N PHE A 540 -16.11 22.66 -2.18
CA PHE A 540 -14.95 23.33 -1.58
C PHE A 540 -13.81 22.36 -1.32
N ASP A 541 -12.60 22.88 -1.34
CA ASP A 541 -11.44 22.21 -0.76
C ASP A 541 -11.15 22.75 0.66
N LEU A 542 -10.28 22.05 1.40
CA LEU A 542 -9.94 22.41 2.77
C LEU A 542 -9.22 23.78 2.86
N GLU A 543 -8.41 24.12 1.86
CA GLU A 543 -7.60 25.34 1.84
C GLU A 543 -8.49 26.58 1.64
N GLN A 544 -9.41 26.52 0.69
CA GLN A 544 -10.44 27.55 0.45
C GLN A 544 -11.26 27.85 1.70
N VAL A 545 -11.63 26.81 2.47
CA VAL A 545 -12.38 26.99 3.72
C VAL A 545 -11.50 27.62 4.78
N ARG A 546 -10.22 27.21 4.86
CA ARG A 546 -9.24 27.72 5.83
C ARG A 546 -8.91 29.19 5.60
N ASP A 547 -8.77 29.62 4.36
CA ASP A 547 -8.51 31.01 3.98
C ASP A 547 -9.65 31.95 4.41
N VAL A 548 -10.88 31.42 4.45
CA VAL A 548 -12.06 32.17 4.88
C VAL A 548 -12.25 32.12 6.39
N SER A 549 -12.08 30.94 7.01
CA SER A 549 -12.20 30.77 8.45
C SER A 549 -11.45 29.52 8.93
N ALA A 550 -10.39 29.74 9.69
CA ALA A 550 -9.64 28.66 10.34
C ALA A 550 -10.53 27.79 11.24
N GLY A 551 -11.52 28.39 11.91
CA GLY A 551 -12.49 27.67 12.72
C GLY A 551 -13.38 26.75 11.89
N ALA A 552 -13.91 27.24 10.77
CA ALA A 552 -14.74 26.44 9.88
C ALA A 552 -13.96 25.28 9.25
N ALA A 553 -12.67 25.48 8.94
CA ALA A 553 -11.83 24.43 8.35
C ALA A 553 -11.71 23.17 9.24
N VAL A 554 -11.66 23.35 10.57
CA VAL A 554 -11.63 22.21 11.50
C VAL A 554 -12.95 21.42 11.45
N PHE A 555 -14.09 22.11 11.37
CA PHE A 555 -15.40 21.46 11.21
C PHE A 555 -15.60 20.84 9.83
N PHE A 556 -15.03 21.44 8.77
CA PHE A 556 -14.99 20.85 7.43
C PHE A 556 -14.24 19.52 7.49
N ALA A 557 -13.01 19.51 8.01
CA ALA A 557 -12.19 18.30 8.08
C ALA A 557 -12.88 17.18 8.88
N TRP A 558 -13.48 17.50 10.02
CA TRP A 558 -14.27 16.54 10.80
C TRP A 558 -15.49 16.01 10.07
N SER A 559 -16.26 16.89 9.42
CA SER A 559 -17.46 16.49 8.67
C SER A 559 -17.02 15.54 7.56
N SER A 560 -16.08 15.97 6.71
CA SER A 560 -15.47 15.20 5.63
C SER A 560 -15.03 13.81 6.04
N ALA A 561 -14.24 13.70 7.10
CA ALA A 561 -13.84 12.40 7.62
C ALA A 561 -15.05 11.56 8.10
N THR A 562 -16.05 12.18 8.72
CA THR A 562 -17.23 11.51 9.26
C THR A 562 -18.15 10.96 8.16
N GLU A 563 -18.43 11.73 7.11
CA GLU A 563 -19.25 11.21 6.01
C GLU A 563 -18.53 10.12 5.20
N GLU A 564 -17.22 10.25 5.01
CA GLU A 564 -16.38 9.26 4.33
C GLU A 564 -16.45 7.94 5.09
N ASP A 565 -16.29 7.96 6.41
CA ASP A 565 -16.39 6.77 7.26
C ASP A 565 -17.77 6.11 7.17
N VAL A 566 -18.84 6.90 7.15
CA VAL A 566 -20.21 6.39 7.02
C VAL A 566 -20.44 5.76 5.64
N ILE A 567 -19.96 6.38 4.56
CA ILE A 567 -20.10 5.85 3.20
C ILE A 567 -19.29 4.55 3.04
N GLU A 568 -18.04 4.55 3.49
CA GLU A 568 -17.15 3.40 3.43
C GLU A 568 -17.71 2.22 4.25
N ARG A 569 -18.29 2.49 5.42
CA ARG A 569 -18.96 1.45 6.23
C ARG A 569 -20.08 0.76 5.46
N GLU A 570 -20.96 1.53 4.81
CA GLU A 570 -22.07 0.92 4.06
C GLU A 570 -21.58 0.17 2.83
N LYS A 571 -20.49 0.63 2.21
CA LYS A 571 -19.80 -0.11 1.15
C LYS A 571 -19.25 -1.45 1.64
N GLN A 572 -18.58 -1.48 2.79
CA GLN A 572 -18.06 -2.71 3.42
C GLN A 572 -19.18 -3.71 3.76
N LYS A 573 -20.34 -3.21 4.22
CA LYS A 573 -21.54 -4.05 4.44
C LYS A 573 -22.07 -4.63 3.13
N ALA A 574 -22.12 -3.82 2.06
CA ALA A 574 -22.61 -4.25 0.75
C ALA A 574 -21.67 -5.27 0.07
N GLU A 575 -20.36 -5.15 0.29
CA GLU A 575 -19.33 -6.08 -0.22
C GLU A 575 -19.30 -7.42 0.52
N GLY A 576 -20.17 -7.64 1.51
CA GLY A 576 -20.30 -8.93 2.17
C GLY A 576 -19.11 -9.27 3.08
N ILE A 577 -18.30 -8.28 3.49
CA ILE A 577 -17.32 -8.42 4.57
C ILE A 577 -18.07 -8.45 5.92
N THR A 578 -19.02 -9.38 6.03
CA THR A 578 -19.74 -9.69 7.26
C THR A 578 -19.61 -11.19 7.53
N PRO A 579 -19.40 -11.60 8.80
CA PRO A 579 -19.12 -12.99 9.17
C PRO A 579 -20.32 -13.95 9.00
N SER A 580 -21.49 -13.46 8.61
CA SER A 580 -22.74 -14.21 8.67
C SER A 580 -22.98 -15.21 7.54
N GLU A 581 -22.23 -15.18 6.43
CA GLU A 581 -22.47 -16.10 5.30
C GLU A 581 -21.42 -17.20 5.10
N ILE A 582 -20.42 -17.32 5.99
CA ILE A 582 -19.54 -18.50 6.02
C ILE A 582 -20.17 -19.58 6.92
N LYS A 583 -21.41 -19.97 6.59
CA LYS A 583 -22.00 -21.21 7.08
C LYS A 583 -22.19 -22.15 5.89
N GLY A 584 -21.15 -22.96 5.66
CA GLY A 584 -21.25 -24.22 4.94
C GLY A 584 -21.39 -24.11 3.41
N GLY A 585 -20.34 -24.55 2.72
CA GLY A 585 -20.41 -24.90 1.31
C GLY A 585 -19.47 -24.07 0.44
N HIS A 586 -18.47 -24.73 -0.14
CA HIS A 586 -17.85 -24.27 -1.37
C HIS A 586 -18.95 -23.98 -2.41
N LYS A 587 -19.25 -22.70 -2.66
CA LYS A 587 -19.83 -22.32 -3.95
C LYS A 587 -18.68 -22.33 -4.95
N THR A 588 -18.55 -23.45 -5.66
CA THR A 588 -17.78 -23.52 -6.91
C THR A 588 -18.38 -22.51 -7.88
N ILE A 589 -17.67 -21.40 -8.12
CA ILE A 589 -17.97 -20.51 -9.24
C ILE A 589 -17.55 -21.26 -10.50
N LYS A 590 -18.51 -21.85 -11.21
CA LYS A 590 -18.28 -22.34 -12.57
C LYS A 590 -18.29 -21.14 -13.51
N THR A 591 -17.12 -20.65 -13.88
CA THR A 591 -16.95 -19.83 -15.07
C THR A 591 -16.94 -20.76 -16.29
N GLU A 592 -18.08 -20.93 -16.94
CA GLU A 592 -18.10 -21.41 -18.31
C GLU A 592 -17.84 -20.22 -19.23
N ILE A 593 -16.67 -20.24 -19.87
CA ILE A 593 -16.31 -19.29 -20.91
C ILE A 593 -16.98 -19.78 -22.19
N THR A 594 -18.13 -19.20 -22.52
CA THR A 594 -18.68 -19.25 -23.87
C THR A 594 -18.58 -17.85 -24.43
N SER A 595 -17.88 -17.71 -25.54
CA SER A 595 -17.60 -16.46 -26.24
C SER A 595 -18.83 -15.55 -26.36
N GLY A 596 -18.74 -14.33 -25.81
CA GLY A 596 -19.48 -13.19 -26.35
C GLY A 596 -20.55 -12.51 -25.50
N SER A 597 -20.72 -12.80 -24.20
CA SER A 597 -21.52 -11.92 -23.31
C SER A 597 -21.29 -12.25 -21.84
N LEU A 598 -21.02 -11.22 -21.01
CA LEU A 598 -20.78 -11.35 -19.58
C LEU A 598 -22.05 -10.94 -18.81
N THR A 599 -22.88 -11.92 -18.47
CA THR A 599 -24.07 -11.70 -17.62
C THR A 599 -23.79 -12.25 -16.23
N ILE A 600 -23.62 -11.36 -15.24
CA ILE A 600 -23.53 -11.74 -13.83
C ILE A 600 -24.97 -11.80 -13.29
N THR A 601 -25.43 -12.99 -12.90
CA THR A 601 -26.67 -13.12 -12.10
C THR A 601 -26.26 -13.42 -10.66
N ILE A 602 -26.69 -12.57 -9.74
CA ILE A 602 -26.45 -12.67 -8.29
C ILE A 602 -27.31 -13.78 -7.70
#